data_AF-A0A6G9J1N1-F1
#
_entry.id   AF-A0A6G9J1N1-F1
#
_cell.length_a   1.000
_cell.length_b   1.000
_cell.length_c   1.000
_cell.angle_alpha   90.00
_cell.angle_beta   90.00
_cell.angle_gamma   90.00
#
_symmetry.space_group_name_H-M   'P 1'
#
loop_
_entity.id
_entity.type
_entity.pdbx_description
1 polymer ?
#
loop_
_entity_poly.entity_id
_entity_poly.type
_entity_poly.pdbx_seq_one_letter_code
_entity_poly.pdbx_strand_id
1 'polypeptide(L)'
;MKRHRKLEKSILEKKVIQMYVMHKIGGTRIGNELGISSTEVYRILKRNNIDRRKRESLVAQKIIKLFENNISIAEISQQFGLQEKTIEIIISQKNIK
;
A
#
# COMPACT_ATOMS: atom_id res chain seq x y z
N MET A 1 30.26 -23.05 -7.05
CA MET A 1 29.51 -22.50 -5.90
C MET A 1 28.53 -21.34 -6.20
N LYS A 2 28.52 -20.68 -7.37
CA LYS A 2 27.67 -19.49 -7.61
C LYS A 2 26.16 -19.76 -7.83
N ARG A 3 25.77 -20.98 -8.24
CA ARG A 3 24.41 -21.31 -8.68
C ARG A 3 23.40 -21.46 -7.52
N HIS A 4 23.84 -21.99 -6.38
CA HIS A 4 23.01 -22.21 -5.19
C HIS A 4 22.49 -20.90 -4.59
N ARG A 5 23.40 -19.93 -4.40
CA ARG A 5 23.08 -18.60 -3.86
C ARG A 5 22.07 -17.82 -4.71
N LYS A 6 22.08 -18.03 -6.04
CA LYS A 6 21.12 -17.39 -6.96
C LYS A 6 19.72 -18.02 -6.83
N LEU A 7 19.65 -19.33 -6.59
CA LEU A 7 18.38 -20.05 -6.40
C LEU A 7 17.71 -19.65 -5.08
N GLU A 8 18.47 -19.60 -3.99
CA GLU A 8 17.98 -19.16 -2.67
C GLU A 8 17.43 -17.73 -2.72
N LYS A 9 18.13 -16.83 -3.42
CA LYS A 9 17.68 -15.45 -3.60
C LYS A 9 16.36 -15.37 -4.38
N SER A 10 16.20 -16.19 -5.42
CA SER A 10 14.95 -16.23 -6.20
C SER A 10 13.76 -16.75 -5.40
N ILE A 11 13.97 -17.75 -4.52
CA ILE A 11 12.92 -18.27 -3.64
C ILE A 11 12.49 -17.21 -2.62
N LEU A 12 13.45 -16.49 -2.02
CA LEU A 12 13.17 -15.40 -1.10
C LEU A 12 12.35 -14.29 -1.77
N GLU A 13 12.73 -13.88 -2.99
CA GLU A 13 12.02 -12.84 -3.75
C GLU A 13 10.55 -13.24 -4.00
N LYS A 14 10.30 -14.49 -4.42
CA LYS A 14 8.94 -15.01 -4.61
C LYS A 14 8.12 -14.99 -3.32
N LYS A 15 8.70 -15.40 -2.18
CA LYS A 15 8.02 -15.37 -0.88
C LYS A 15 7.64 -13.95 -0.46
N VAL A 16 8.55 -12.99 -0.62
CA VAL A 16 8.28 -11.57 -0.34
C VAL A 16 7.10 -11.05 -1.15
N ILE A 17 7.09 -11.33 -2.46
CA ILE A 17 6.02 -10.92 -3.36
C ILE A 17 4.68 -11.56 -2.97
N GLN A 18 4.67 -12.86 -2.69
CA GLN A 18 3.49 -13.59 -2.26
C GLN A 18 2.90 -12.99 -0.97
N MET A 19 3.72 -12.79 0.06
CA MET A 19 3.28 -12.20 1.34
C MET A 19 2.75 -10.77 1.17
N TYR A 20 3.37 -9.98 0.29
CA TYR A 20 3.01 -8.59 0.09
C TYR A 20 1.74 -8.41 -0.77
N VAL A 21 1.66 -9.13 -1.89
CA VAL A 21 0.59 -8.95 -2.89
C VAL A 21 -0.64 -9.77 -2.52
N MET A 22 -0.47 -11.05 -2.18
CA MET A 22 -1.58 -11.97 -1.90
C MET A 22 -2.09 -11.81 -0.48
N HIS A 23 -1.19 -11.85 0.51
CA HIS A 23 -1.57 -11.79 1.93
C HIS A 23 -1.65 -10.37 2.48
N LYS A 24 -1.37 -9.35 1.66
CA LYS A 24 -1.43 -7.92 2.01
C LYS A 24 -0.62 -7.56 3.27
N ILE A 25 0.47 -8.28 3.56
CA ILE A 25 1.30 -8.07 4.75
C ILE A 25 2.22 -6.86 4.53
N GLY A 26 2.38 -6.01 5.56
CA GLY A 26 3.25 -4.84 5.51
C GLY A 26 4.74 -5.21 5.46
N GLY A 27 5.56 -4.39 4.79
CA GLY A 27 6.98 -4.70 4.54
C GLY A 27 7.80 -4.93 5.82
N THR A 28 7.49 -4.22 6.91
CA THR A 28 8.13 -4.44 8.22
C THR A 28 7.84 -5.84 8.77
N ARG A 29 6.58 -6.28 8.70
CA ARG A 29 6.19 -7.61 9.20
C ARG A 29 6.76 -8.73 8.33
N ILE A 30 6.79 -8.55 7.01
CA ILE A 30 7.48 -9.48 6.09
C ILE A 30 8.96 -9.60 6.44
N GLY A 31 9.63 -8.47 6.72
CA GLY A 31 11.02 -8.46 7.12
C GLY A 31 11.28 -9.27 8.38
N ASN A 32 10.47 -9.06 9.42
CA ASN A 32 10.56 -9.82 10.68
C ASN A 32 10.32 -11.33 10.47
N GLU A 33 9.32 -11.69 9.68
CA GLU A 33 8.97 -13.10 9.40
C GLU A 33 10.06 -13.84 8.62
N LEU A 34 10.70 -13.15 7.68
CA LEU A 34 11.70 -13.73 6.78
C LEU A 34 13.15 -13.48 7.23
N GLY A 35 13.36 -12.82 8.38
CA GLY A 35 14.69 -12.48 8.89
C GLY A 35 15.48 -11.51 8.01
N ILE A 36 14.80 -10.63 7.26
CA ILE A 36 15.44 -9.63 6.39
C ILE A 36 15.00 -8.21 6.77
N SER A 37 15.84 -7.22 6.45
CA SER A 37 15.45 -5.82 6.70
C SER A 37 14.22 -5.44 5.85
N SER A 38 13.37 -4.58 6.41
CA SER A 38 12.25 -3.97 5.67
C SER A 38 12.73 -3.21 4.43
N THR A 39 13.94 -2.63 4.47
CA THR A 39 14.60 -2.03 3.30
C THR A 39 14.83 -3.04 2.19
N GLU A 40 15.30 -4.25 2.51
CA GLU A 40 15.52 -5.29 1.51
C GLU A 40 14.19 -5.78 0.92
N VAL A 41 13.14 -5.91 1.74
CA VAL A 41 11.78 -6.17 1.25
C VAL A 41 11.37 -5.14 0.19
N TYR A 42 11.51 -3.83 0.47
CA TYR A 42 11.15 -2.80 -0.49
C TYR A 42 12.05 -2.77 -1.74
N ARG A 43 13.33 -3.14 -1.62
CA ARG A 43 14.21 -3.31 -2.79
C ARG A 43 13.80 -4.48 -3.67
N ILE A 44 13.35 -5.59 -3.07
CA ILE A 44 12.82 -6.74 -3.81
C ILE A 44 11.55 -6.34 -4.57
N LEU A 45 10.61 -5.65 -3.91
CA LEU A 45 9.39 -5.15 -4.54
C LEU A 45 9.72 -4.20 -5.71
N LYS A 46 10.62 -3.23 -5.49
CA LYS A 46 11.05 -2.30 -6.54
C LYS A 46 11.70 -3.00 -7.74
N ARG A 47 12.57 -3.99 -7.50
CA ARG A 47 13.20 -4.78 -8.59
C ARG A 47 12.20 -5.57 -9.43
N ASN A 48 11.04 -5.89 -8.85
CA ASN A 48 9.96 -6.60 -9.53
C ASN A 48 8.84 -5.67 -10.01
N ASN A 49 9.07 -4.35 -10.07
CA ASN A 49 8.09 -3.34 -10.46
C ASN A 49 6.79 -3.39 -9.66
N ILE A 50 6.86 -3.80 -8.39
CA ILE A 50 5.72 -3.78 -7.48
C ILE A 50 5.76 -2.51 -6.66
N ASP A 51 4.76 -1.66 -6.87
CA ASP A 51 4.65 -0.41 -6.17
C ASP A 51 4.38 -0.59 -4.67
N ARG A 52 4.94 0.35 -3.92
CA ARG A 52 4.67 0.45 -2.49
C ARG A 52 3.23 0.93 -2.31
N ARG A 53 2.49 0.25 -1.43
CA ARG A 53 1.16 0.67 -1.02
C ARG A 53 1.31 2.02 -0.34
N LYS A 54 0.67 3.04 -0.90
CA LYS A 54 0.52 4.31 -0.21
C LYS A 54 -0.33 4.05 1.03
N ARG A 55 0.16 4.50 2.18
CA ARG A 55 -0.63 4.46 3.41
C ARG A 55 -1.67 5.56 3.30
N GLU A 56 -2.89 5.21 2.91
CA GLU A 56 -4.02 6.13 3.00
C GLU A 56 -4.22 6.50 4.48
N SER A 57 -4.41 7.78 4.78
CA SER A 57 -4.75 8.20 6.13
C SER A 57 -6.12 7.63 6.52
N LEU A 58 -6.34 7.39 7.82
CA LEU A 58 -7.64 6.91 8.29
C LEU A 58 -8.77 7.90 7.92
N VAL A 59 -8.45 9.20 7.90
CA VAL A 59 -9.35 10.27 7.47
C VAL A 59 -9.73 10.10 6.00
N ALA A 60 -8.75 9.90 5.11
CA ALA A 60 -9.01 9.68 3.69
C ALA A 60 -9.91 8.45 3.47
N GLN A 61 -9.65 7.34 4.15
CA GLN A 61 -10.47 6.13 4.05
C GLN A 61 -11.93 6.38 4.47
N LYS A 62 -12.16 7.14 5.54
CA LYS A 62 -13.50 7.51 5.99
C LYS A 62 -14.22 8.41 4.98
N ILE A 63 -13.53 9.41 4.45
CA ILE A 63 -14.04 10.33 3.41
C ILE A 63 -14.49 9.54 2.18
N ILE A 64 -13.65 8.64 1.68
CA ILE A 64 -13.97 7.78 0.53
C ILE A 64 -15.22 6.93 0.81
N LYS A 65 -15.30 6.30 1.99
CA LYS A 65 -16.43 5.45 2.35
C LYS A 65 -17.75 6.25 2.43
N LEU A 66 -17.71 7.49 2.94
CA LEU A 66 -18.90 8.35 2.97
C LEU A 66 -19.33 8.76 1.57
N PHE A 67 -18.38 9.10 0.70
CA PHE A 67 -18.66 9.41 -0.70
C PHE A 67 -19.27 8.21 -1.45
N GLU A 68 -18.73 7.00 -1.25
CA GLU A 68 -19.29 5.75 -1.80
C GLU A 68 -20.72 5.47 -1.32
N ASN A 69 -21.09 5.97 -0.13
CA ASN A 69 -22.45 5.90 0.40
C ASN A 69 -23.36 7.04 -0.11
N ASN A 70 -22.97 7.77 -1.16
CA ASN A 70 -23.67 8.91 -1.76
C ASN A 70 -23.83 10.13 -0.81
N ILE A 71 -22.98 10.25 0.21
CA ILE A 71 -22.92 11.49 1.00
C ILE A 71 -22.23 12.57 0.17
N SER A 72 -22.80 13.78 0.15
CA SER A 72 -22.29 14.87 -0.66
C SER A 72 -20.95 15.39 -0.14
N ILE A 73 -20.13 15.96 -1.03
CA ILE A 73 -18.84 16.57 -0.66
C ILE A 73 -19.03 17.68 0.37
N ALA A 74 -20.11 18.47 0.27
CA ALA A 74 -20.44 19.53 1.21
C ALA A 74 -20.75 18.99 2.63
N GLU A 75 -21.48 17.89 2.74
CA GLU A 75 -21.75 17.25 4.04
C GLU A 75 -20.48 16.64 4.65
N ILE A 76 -19.63 16.00 3.82
CA ILE A 76 -18.34 15.47 4.28
C ILE A 76 -17.42 16.61 4.73
N SER A 77 -17.42 17.73 4.01
CA SER A 77 -16.68 18.96 4.36
C SER A 77 -17.07 19.45 5.75
N GLN A 78 -18.37 19.57 6.03
CA GLN A 78 -18.87 19.97 7.35
C GLN A 78 -18.49 18.96 8.44
N GLN A 79 -18.58 17.66 8.16
CA GLN A 79 -18.29 16.61 9.14
C GLN A 79 -16.82 16.56 9.55
N PHE A 80 -15.90 16.81 8.61
CA PHE A 80 -14.44 16.72 8.85
C PHE A 80 -13.76 18.07 9.03
N GLY A 81 -14.46 19.19 8.79
CA GLY A 81 -13.89 20.54 8.82
C GLY A 81 -12.82 20.76 7.74
N LEU A 82 -12.92 20.05 6.62
CA LEU A 82 -11.98 20.13 5.49
C LEU A 82 -12.60 20.90 4.35
N GLN A 83 -11.78 21.62 3.57
CA GLN A 83 -12.25 22.24 2.34
C GLN A 83 -12.72 21.19 1.34
N GLU A 84 -13.80 21.48 0.61
CA GLU A 84 -14.35 20.59 -0.43
C GLU A 84 -13.29 20.17 -1.45
N LYS A 85 -12.42 21.11 -1.86
CA LYS A 85 -11.28 20.85 -2.74
C LYS A 85 -10.32 19.79 -2.19
N THR A 86 -10.10 19.75 -0.87
CA THR A 86 -9.28 18.71 -0.23
C THR A 86 -9.96 17.35 -0.34
N ILE A 87 -11.27 17.29 -0.17
CA ILE A 87 -12.07 16.07 -0.30
C ILE A 87 -12.05 15.57 -1.76
N GLU A 88 -12.20 16.46 -2.74
CA GLU A 88 -12.08 16.13 -4.17
C GLU A 88 -10.70 15.54 -4.52
N ILE A 89 -9.62 16.10 -3.98
CA ILE A 89 -8.26 15.54 -4.16
C ILE A 89 -8.18 14.13 -3.59
N ILE A 90 -8.73 13.90 -2.39
CA ILE A 90 -8.72 12.58 -1.75
C ILE A 90 -9.53 11.56 -2.58
N ILE A 91 -10.70 11.95 -3.07
CA ILE A 91 -11.56 11.08 -3.90
C ILE A 91 -10.91 10.79 -5.25
N SER A 92 -10.37 11.81 -5.92
CA SER A 92 -9.72 11.66 -7.24
C SER A 92 -8.48 10.78 -7.16
N GLN A 93 -7.66 10.88 -6.11
CA GLN A 93 -6.48 10.03 -5.92
C GLN A 93 -6.80 8.53 -5.85
N LYS A 94 -8.04 8.16 -5.54
CA LYS A 94 -8.50 6.76 -5.52
C LYS A 94 -9.19 6.30 -6.80
N ASN A 95 -9.81 7.22 -7.53
CA ASN A 95 -10.49 6.96 -8.79
C ASN A 95 -9.60 7.11 -10.04
N ILE A 96 -8.39 7.66 -9.90
CA ILE A 96 -7.38 7.63 -10.96
C ILE A 96 -6.83 6.20 -11.03
N LYS A 97 -7.33 5.44 -12.00
CA LYS A 97 -6.90 4.09 -12.38
C LYS A 97 -6.10 4.17 -13.68
#